data_AF-A0A6J1GMA9-F1
#
_entry.id   AF-A0A6J1GMA9-F1
#
_cell.length_a   1.000
_cell.length_b   1.000
_cell.length_c   1.000
_cell.angle_alpha   90.00
_cell.angle_beta   90.00
_cell.angle_gamma   90.00
#
_symmetry.space_group_name_H-M   'P 1'
#
loop_
_entity.id
_entity.type
_entity.pdbx_description
1 polymer ?
#
loop_
_entity_poly.entity_id
_entity_poly.type
_entity_poly.pdbx_seq_one_letter_code
_entity_poly.pdbx_strand_id
1 'polypeptide(L)'
;MGSSATLCVALFLLLPPLLLQQARGKPPLGGCDFFQGKWVADPSYPLYDASTCPFVQKEFDCHGNGRSDKLYLSYRWQPSGCPLPRFNGEEFLRQLRGKSIMFVGDSLSLNQWQSLTCMLHKFAPSANYTLTTIEGLSNFTFTEYGLKVMFVRKAFIVDIIDTKMGRVLKLNSIDSQKMWEGIDVLIFNSWHWWLHAGRKQPWDLIEDGKSTYKDMNRLVAFEKGLRTWAKWVDKIVDPSRTKVFFQGVSPDHSDGKLWGEAGGSCGGKTRMLDGLKYSGGPHPAEQAVERVLQGMSKPVYLLNITTLSQLRVDGHPSVYGSGGHRGMDCSHWCLAGVPDTWNEFLYAALLPNNKHHF
;
A
#
# COMPACT_ATOMS: atom_id res chain seq x y z
N MET A 1 0.88 37.40 67.77
CA MET A 1 0.56 36.17 67.02
C MET A 1 0.39 36.54 65.56
N GLY A 2 1.50 36.61 64.82
CA GLY A 2 1.51 36.94 63.39
C GLY A 2 1.85 35.67 62.61
N SER A 3 0.93 35.21 61.77
CA SER A 3 1.14 34.08 60.87
C SER A 3 1.36 34.62 59.46
N SER A 4 2.59 34.49 58.98
CA SER A 4 3.03 34.91 57.65
C SER A 4 2.67 33.80 56.66
N ALA A 5 1.65 34.03 55.82
CA ALA A 5 1.28 33.12 54.75
C ALA A 5 2.17 33.40 53.52
N THR A 6 3.15 32.53 53.30
CA THR A 6 4.03 32.56 52.13
C THR A 6 3.23 32.16 50.89
N LEU A 7 2.95 33.13 50.02
CA LEU A 7 2.31 32.92 48.71
C LEU A 7 3.35 32.28 47.77
N CYS A 8 3.23 30.98 47.51
CA CYS A 8 4.07 30.28 46.55
C CYS A 8 3.55 30.57 45.13
N VAL A 9 4.11 31.58 44.47
CA VAL A 9 3.82 31.88 43.06
C VAL A 9 4.54 30.85 42.20
N ALA A 10 3.79 29.85 41.72
CA ALA A 10 4.29 28.93 40.70
C ALA A 10 4.45 29.69 39.38
N LEU A 11 5.70 30.00 39.03
CA LEU A 11 6.07 30.54 37.72
C LEU A 11 5.85 29.45 36.68
N PHE A 12 4.69 29.46 36.00
CA PHE A 12 4.51 28.69 34.77
C PHE A 12 5.38 29.33 33.68
N LEU A 13 6.58 28.78 33.50
CA LEU A 13 7.36 29.01 32.29
C LEU A 13 6.58 28.41 31.12
N LEU A 14 5.80 29.26 30.43
CA LEU A 14 5.24 28.97 29.12
C LEU A 14 6.40 28.81 28.14
N LEU A 15 6.96 27.61 28.07
CA LEU A 15 7.76 27.20 26.92
C LEU A 15 6.83 27.27 25.70
N PRO A 16 7.20 28.01 24.64
CA PRO A 16 6.41 28.02 23.42
C PRO A 16 6.31 26.57 22.92
N PRO A 17 5.17 26.14 22.36
CA PRO A 17 5.08 24.81 21.79
C PRO A 17 6.14 24.72 20.71
N LEU A 18 7.16 23.88 20.96
CA LEU A 18 8.06 23.41 19.93
C LEU A 18 7.16 22.74 18.89
N LEU A 19 6.86 23.49 17.83
CA LEU A 19 6.38 22.96 16.58
C LEU A 19 7.43 21.94 16.14
N LEU A 20 7.22 20.68 16.49
CA LEU A 20 7.77 19.54 15.78
C LEU A 20 7.23 19.64 14.36
N GLN A 21 7.90 20.44 13.53
CA GLN A 21 7.86 20.22 12.09
C GLN A 21 8.43 18.82 11.90
N GLN A 22 7.54 17.84 11.75
CA GLN A 22 7.88 16.53 11.24
C GLN A 22 8.69 16.75 9.97
N ALA A 23 9.96 16.39 10.01
CA ALA A 23 10.82 16.33 8.85
C ALA A 23 10.32 15.18 7.94
N ARG A 24 9.23 15.45 7.23
CA ARG A 24 8.88 14.72 6.00
C ARG A 24 10.00 15.00 5.01
N GLY A 25 10.50 13.96 4.35
CA GLY A 25 11.51 14.12 3.30
C GLY A 25 11.02 15.19 2.32
N LYS A 26 11.76 16.31 2.21
CA LYS A 26 11.46 17.31 1.19
C LYS A 26 11.55 16.61 -0.17
N PRO A 27 10.56 16.76 -1.07
CA PRO A 27 10.78 16.40 -2.46
C PRO A 27 12.02 17.14 -2.95
N PRO A 28 12.86 16.52 -3.80
CA PRO A 28 14.04 17.19 -4.35
C PRO A 28 13.62 18.53 -4.95
N LEU A 29 14.45 19.56 -4.77
CA LEU A 29 14.21 20.91 -5.30
C LEU A 29 13.82 20.81 -6.80
N GLY A 30 12.53 21.03 -7.09
CA GLY A 30 11.95 20.94 -8.44
C GLY A 30 10.99 19.77 -8.71
N GLY A 31 10.80 18.83 -7.78
CA GLY A 31 9.86 17.70 -7.90
C GLY A 31 8.46 17.99 -7.35
N CYS A 32 7.43 17.38 -7.95
CA CYS A 32 6.06 17.46 -7.43
C CYS A 32 5.76 16.34 -6.42
N ASP A 33 5.22 16.70 -5.26
CA ASP A 33 4.63 15.73 -4.34
C ASP A 33 3.21 15.37 -4.80
N PHE A 34 3.06 14.22 -5.45
CA PHE A 34 1.77 13.71 -5.91
C PHE A 34 0.84 13.28 -4.77
N PHE A 35 1.34 13.08 -3.56
CA PHE A 35 0.60 12.48 -2.45
C PHE A 35 -0.08 13.51 -1.54
N GLN A 36 0.16 14.80 -1.77
CA GLN A 36 -0.55 15.90 -1.11
C GLN A 36 -1.58 16.52 -2.05
N GLY A 37 -2.84 16.52 -1.64
CA GLY A 37 -3.95 16.83 -2.52
C GLY A 37 -5.30 16.59 -1.87
N LYS A 38 -6.30 16.40 -2.73
CA LYS A 38 -7.67 16.08 -2.32
C LYS A 38 -8.33 15.17 -3.34
N TRP A 39 -9.29 14.38 -2.88
CA TRP A 39 -10.22 13.70 -3.77
C TRP A 39 -11.21 14.69 -4.36
N VAL A 40 -11.44 14.59 -5.67
CA VAL A 40 -12.40 15.40 -6.40
C VAL A 40 -13.30 14.49 -7.23
N ALA A 41 -14.57 14.85 -7.36
CA ALA A 41 -15.47 14.16 -8.26
C ALA A 41 -15.01 14.39 -9.71
N ASP A 42 -14.95 13.33 -10.51
CA ASP A 42 -14.60 13.37 -11.92
C ASP A 42 -15.53 12.42 -12.69
N PRO A 43 -16.38 12.94 -13.60
CA PRO A 43 -17.33 12.13 -14.35
C PRO A 43 -16.68 11.20 -15.38
N SER A 44 -15.37 11.35 -15.63
CA SER A 44 -14.61 10.46 -16.51
C SER A 44 -14.05 9.21 -15.78
N TYR A 45 -14.34 9.07 -14.48
CA TYR A 45 -14.03 7.88 -13.68
C TYR A 45 -15.28 7.00 -13.48
N PRO A 46 -15.11 5.66 -13.32
CA PRO A 46 -13.82 4.95 -13.25
C PRO A 46 -13.16 4.83 -14.62
N LEU A 47 -11.84 4.55 -14.64
CA LEU A 47 -11.08 4.39 -15.89
C LEU A 47 -11.51 3.17 -16.71
N TYR A 48 -12.16 2.21 -16.05
CA TYR A 48 -12.68 0.98 -16.65
C TYR A 48 -13.85 0.44 -15.83
N ASP A 49 -14.65 -0.43 -16.46
CA ASP A 49 -15.64 -1.24 -15.76
C ASP A 49 -14.98 -2.57 -15.37
N ALA A 50 -14.79 -2.81 -14.07
CA ALA A 50 -14.12 -4.03 -13.62
C ALA A 50 -14.86 -5.32 -13.96
N SER A 51 -16.18 -5.27 -14.16
CA SER A 51 -16.95 -6.44 -14.60
C SER A 51 -16.56 -6.91 -16.00
N THR A 52 -15.91 -6.04 -16.80
CA THR A 52 -15.38 -6.39 -18.13
C THR A 52 -13.99 -7.01 -18.08
N CYS A 53 -13.36 -7.08 -16.90
CA CYS A 53 -12.03 -7.63 -16.72
C CYS A 53 -12.10 -9.11 -16.30
N PRO A 54 -11.80 -10.07 -17.19
CA PRO A 54 -12.18 -11.47 -17.00
C PRO A 54 -11.40 -12.23 -15.93
N PHE A 55 -10.37 -11.59 -15.34
CA PHE A 55 -9.47 -12.20 -14.36
C PHE A 55 -9.52 -11.53 -12.98
N VAL A 56 -10.41 -10.54 -12.76
CA VAL A 56 -10.64 -9.97 -11.42
C VAL A 56 -11.15 -11.05 -10.49
N GLN A 57 -10.55 -11.15 -9.30
CA GLN A 57 -11.01 -12.08 -8.29
C GLN A 57 -12.28 -11.56 -7.62
N LYS A 58 -13.14 -12.52 -7.24
CA LYS A 58 -14.47 -12.23 -6.71
C LYS A 58 -14.42 -11.28 -5.52
N GLU A 59 -13.41 -11.37 -4.64
CA GLU A 59 -13.29 -10.47 -3.48
C GLU A 59 -13.19 -8.99 -3.82
N PHE A 60 -12.77 -8.62 -5.04
CA PHE A 60 -12.64 -7.23 -5.47
C PHE A 60 -13.74 -6.78 -6.44
N ASP A 61 -14.50 -7.70 -7.04
CA ASP A 61 -15.60 -7.41 -7.97
C ASP A 61 -16.89 -7.05 -7.22
N CYS A 62 -16.91 -5.86 -6.61
CA CYS A 62 -18.03 -5.41 -5.79
C CYS A 62 -19.33 -5.28 -6.60
N HIS A 63 -19.27 -4.77 -7.83
CA HIS A 63 -20.44 -4.63 -8.68
C HIS A 63 -20.97 -5.98 -9.15
N GLY A 64 -20.10 -6.91 -9.59
CA GLY A 64 -20.50 -8.27 -9.90
C GLY A 64 -21.08 -9.03 -8.69
N ASN A 65 -20.66 -8.66 -7.48
CA ASN A 65 -21.23 -9.15 -6.22
C ASN A 65 -22.49 -8.41 -5.75
N GLY A 66 -23.05 -7.49 -6.55
CA GLY A 66 -24.35 -6.86 -6.29
C GLY A 66 -24.30 -5.52 -5.56
N ARG A 67 -23.13 -4.88 -5.44
CA ARG A 67 -23.04 -3.49 -4.95
C ARG A 67 -23.71 -2.54 -5.95
N SER A 68 -24.70 -1.77 -5.49
CA SER A 68 -25.52 -0.93 -6.37
C SER A 68 -25.08 0.53 -6.41
N ASP A 69 -24.50 1.07 -5.32
CA ASP A 69 -23.98 2.43 -5.30
C ASP A 69 -22.74 2.57 -6.18
N LYS A 70 -22.65 3.67 -6.94
CA LYS A 70 -21.54 3.92 -7.89
C LYS A 70 -20.71 5.15 -7.54
N LEU A 71 -21.10 5.90 -6.51
CA LEU A 71 -20.46 7.18 -6.19
C LEU A 71 -18.97 7.01 -5.85
N TYR A 72 -18.60 5.90 -5.20
CA TYR A 72 -17.20 5.58 -4.87
C TYR A 72 -16.29 5.44 -6.10
N LEU A 73 -16.85 5.15 -7.29
CA LEU A 73 -16.10 5.04 -8.54
C LEU A 73 -15.79 6.40 -9.16
N SER A 74 -16.49 7.47 -8.77
CA SER A 74 -16.48 8.75 -9.47
C SER A 74 -15.48 9.76 -8.92
N TYR A 75 -14.45 9.30 -8.19
CA TYR A 75 -13.45 10.16 -7.58
C TYR A 75 -12.06 9.94 -8.16
N ARG A 76 -11.35 11.03 -8.40
CA ARG A 76 -9.92 11.02 -8.68
C ARG A 76 -9.14 11.82 -7.66
N TRP A 77 -7.86 11.49 -7.51
CA TRP A 77 -6.96 12.30 -6.72
C TRP A 77 -6.46 13.51 -7.50
N GLN A 78 -6.50 14.69 -6.88
CA GLN A 78 -5.96 15.93 -7.42
C GLN A 78 -4.84 16.41 -6.49
N PRO A 79 -3.56 16.25 -6.89
CA PRO A 79 -2.46 16.84 -6.13
C PRO A 79 -2.57 18.36 -6.10
N SER A 80 -2.10 18.96 -5.01
CA SER A 80 -2.14 20.42 -4.79
C SER A 80 -1.00 21.15 -5.50
N GLY A 81 0.16 20.49 -5.65
CA GLY A 81 1.38 21.11 -6.18
C GLY A 81 1.54 21.05 -7.69
N CYS A 82 0.85 20.11 -8.36
CA CYS A 82 0.95 19.92 -9.81
C CYS A 82 -0.19 19.02 -10.33
N PRO A 83 -0.40 18.95 -11.66
CA PRO A 83 -1.27 17.93 -12.24
C PRO A 83 -0.63 16.53 -12.19
N LEU A 84 -1.41 15.53 -11.79
CA LEU A 84 -1.05 14.12 -11.97
C LEU A 84 -1.29 13.73 -13.45
N PRO A 85 -0.31 13.10 -14.14
CA PRO A 85 -0.53 12.60 -15.50
C PRO A 85 -1.67 11.58 -15.53
N ARG A 86 -2.62 11.77 -16.45
CA ARG A 86 -3.71 10.82 -16.66
C ARG A 86 -3.13 9.49 -17.17
N PHE A 87 -3.55 8.38 -16.59
CA PHE A 87 -3.08 7.07 -17.00
C PHE A 87 -3.37 6.81 -18.49
N ASN A 88 -2.34 6.37 -19.21
CA ASN A 88 -2.43 5.91 -20.58
C ASN A 88 -1.78 4.52 -20.66
N GLY A 89 -2.61 3.49 -20.82
CA GLY A 89 -2.15 2.10 -20.84
C GLY A 89 -1.31 1.75 -22.07
N GLU A 90 -1.59 2.33 -23.23
CA GLU A 90 -0.78 2.11 -24.44
C GLU A 90 0.63 2.68 -24.26
N GLU A 91 0.72 3.88 -23.69
CA GLU A 91 2.02 4.48 -23.37
C GLU A 91 2.77 3.68 -22.29
N PHE A 92 2.07 3.22 -21.26
CA PHE A 92 2.64 2.34 -20.24
C PHE A 92 3.25 1.08 -20.87
N LEU A 93 2.49 0.39 -21.72
CA LEU A 93 2.92 -0.82 -22.42
C LEU A 93 4.11 -0.56 -23.35
N ARG A 94 4.11 0.57 -24.06
CA ARG A 94 5.20 0.97 -24.96
C ARG A 94 6.49 1.29 -24.20
N GLN A 95 6.41 2.08 -23.13
CA GLN A 95 7.56 2.48 -22.32
C GLN A 95 8.21 1.30 -21.60
N LEU A 96 7.41 0.30 -21.23
CA LEU A 96 7.88 -0.90 -20.51
C LEU A 96 7.96 -2.12 -21.43
N ARG A 97 8.07 -1.92 -22.75
CA ARG A 97 8.26 -2.99 -23.71
C ARG A 97 9.49 -3.83 -23.34
N GLY A 98 9.30 -5.16 -23.28
CA GLY A 98 10.34 -6.12 -22.91
C GLY A 98 10.77 -6.08 -21.44
N LYS A 99 10.06 -5.34 -20.59
CA LYS A 99 10.36 -5.18 -19.16
C LYS A 99 9.53 -6.11 -18.29
N SER A 100 9.93 -6.17 -17.02
CA SER A 100 9.28 -6.95 -15.98
C SER A 100 8.93 -6.09 -14.76
N ILE A 101 7.70 -6.22 -14.29
CA ILE A 101 7.18 -5.61 -13.08
C ILE A 101 6.78 -6.74 -12.14
N MET A 102 7.14 -6.67 -10.86
CA MET A 102 6.71 -7.64 -9.86
C MET A 102 6.19 -6.95 -8.61
N PHE A 103 4.96 -7.29 -8.25
CA PHE A 103 4.35 -6.99 -6.96
C PHE A 103 4.71 -8.10 -5.97
N VAL A 104 5.30 -7.72 -4.84
CA VAL A 104 5.76 -8.62 -3.79
C VAL A 104 5.16 -8.16 -2.46
N GLY A 105 4.21 -8.93 -1.92
CA GLY A 105 3.60 -8.51 -0.66
C GLY A 105 2.38 -9.32 -0.25
N ASP A 106 1.47 -8.67 0.47
CA ASP A 106 0.26 -9.28 0.98
C ASP A 106 -0.91 -9.23 -0.04
N SER A 107 -2.14 -9.43 0.42
CA SER A 107 -3.32 -9.41 -0.45
C SER A 107 -3.63 -8.03 -1.02
N LEU A 108 -3.07 -6.94 -0.46
CA LEU A 108 -3.21 -5.60 -1.04
C LEU A 108 -2.29 -5.41 -2.24
N SER A 109 -1.13 -6.09 -2.27
CA SER A 109 -0.31 -6.19 -3.49
C SER A 109 -1.05 -6.93 -4.60
N LEU A 110 -1.80 -8.00 -4.28
CA LEU A 110 -2.68 -8.67 -5.24
C LEU A 110 -3.77 -7.73 -5.75
N ASN A 111 -4.38 -6.94 -4.86
CA ASN A 111 -5.44 -5.99 -5.18
C ASN A 111 -4.93 -4.89 -6.15
N GLN A 112 -3.72 -4.34 -5.90
CA GLN A 112 -3.09 -3.37 -6.80
C GLN A 112 -2.67 -4.00 -8.14
N TRP A 113 -2.14 -5.22 -8.13
CA TRP A 113 -1.77 -5.96 -9.34
C TRP A 113 -2.99 -6.25 -10.24
N GLN A 114 -4.13 -6.64 -9.66
CA GLN A 114 -5.37 -6.84 -10.43
C GLN A 114 -5.92 -5.53 -10.99
N SER A 115 -5.84 -4.43 -10.23
CA SER A 115 -6.15 -3.09 -10.76
C SER A 115 -5.29 -2.77 -11.98
N LEU A 116 -3.96 -2.90 -11.88
CA LEU A 116 -3.06 -2.54 -12.98
C LEU A 116 -3.32 -3.38 -14.23
N THR A 117 -3.47 -4.70 -14.06
CA THR A 117 -3.73 -5.61 -15.18
C THR A 117 -5.08 -5.33 -15.85
N CYS A 118 -6.13 -4.98 -15.10
CA CYS A 118 -7.40 -4.54 -15.68
C CYS A 118 -7.31 -3.18 -16.39
N MET A 119 -6.60 -2.20 -15.80
CA MET A 119 -6.33 -0.93 -16.44
C MET A 119 -5.63 -1.17 -17.79
N LEU A 120 -4.55 -1.94 -17.82
CA LEU A 120 -3.83 -2.24 -19.06
C LEU A 120 -4.70 -3.00 -20.08
N HIS A 121 -5.48 -3.99 -19.63
CA HIS A 121 -6.39 -4.73 -20.49
C HIS A 121 -7.46 -3.84 -21.13
N LYS A 122 -8.01 -2.86 -20.38
CA LYS A 122 -8.98 -1.90 -20.91
C LYS A 122 -8.39 -1.02 -22.02
N PHE A 123 -7.15 -0.57 -21.86
CA PHE A 123 -6.50 0.33 -22.82
C PHE A 123 -5.93 -0.40 -24.04
N ALA A 124 -5.65 -1.70 -23.93
CA ALA A 124 -5.20 -2.54 -25.05
C ALA A 124 -6.07 -3.81 -25.16
N PRO A 125 -7.37 -3.68 -25.48
CA PRO A 125 -8.31 -4.81 -25.45
C PRO A 125 -8.03 -5.88 -26.51
N SER A 126 -7.35 -5.50 -27.61
CA SER A 126 -6.92 -6.41 -28.67
C SER A 126 -5.53 -7.02 -28.43
N ALA A 127 -4.80 -6.56 -27.42
CA ALA A 127 -3.47 -7.10 -27.12
C ALA A 127 -3.62 -8.48 -26.49
N ASN A 128 -2.97 -9.47 -27.12
CA ASN A 128 -2.92 -10.82 -26.58
C ASN A 128 -2.18 -10.83 -25.24
N TYR A 129 -2.74 -11.56 -24.27
CA TYR A 129 -2.10 -11.78 -22.99
C TYR A 129 -2.11 -13.26 -22.59
N THR A 130 -1.16 -13.63 -21.75
CA THR A 130 -1.19 -14.91 -21.02
C THR A 130 -1.24 -14.63 -19.52
N LEU A 131 -2.01 -15.44 -18.80
CA LEU A 131 -2.06 -15.42 -17.35
C LEU A 131 -1.79 -16.83 -16.84
N THR A 132 -0.66 -17.01 -16.18
CA THR A 132 -0.26 -18.30 -15.61
C THR A 132 0.16 -18.12 -14.16
N THR A 133 -0.13 -19.13 -13.34
CA THR A 133 0.34 -19.19 -11.95
C THR A 133 1.09 -20.50 -11.75
N ILE A 134 2.38 -20.39 -11.43
CA ILE A 134 3.27 -21.53 -11.20
C ILE A 134 3.94 -21.31 -9.85
N GLU A 135 3.82 -22.28 -8.93
CA GLU A 135 4.44 -22.24 -7.59
C GLU A 135 4.17 -20.93 -6.82
N GLY A 136 2.97 -20.37 -6.98
CA GLY A 136 2.55 -19.14 -6.30
C GLY A 136 3.01 -17.83 -6.95
N LEU A 137 3.82 -17.89 -8.02
CA LEU A 137 4.12 -16.75 -8.89
C LEU A 137 3.05 -16.64 -9.97
N SER A 138 2.27 -15.57 -9.95
CA SER A 138 1.31 -15.24 -11.01
C SER A 138 1.98 -14.30 -12.01
N ASN A 139 1.96 -14.65 -13.30
CA ASN A 139 2.56 -13.88 -14.37
C ASN A 139 1.50 -13.51 -15.42
N PHE A 140 1.23 -12.22 -15.54
CA PHE A 140 0.40 -11.64 -16.59
C PHE A 140 1.31 -11.05 -17.67
N THR A 141 1.37 -11.68 -18.85
CA THR A 141 2.27 -11.24 -19.92
C THR A 141 1.47 -10.67 -21.09
N PHE A 142 1.69 -9.39 -21.43
CA PHE A 142 1.23 -8.80 -22.69
C PHE A 142 2.20 -9.20 -23.80
N THR A 143 1.86 -10.21 -24.59
CA THR A 143 2.82 -10.92 -25.45
C THR A 143 3.38 -10.03 -26.56
N GLU A 144 2.55 -9.18 -27.16
CA GLU A 144 2.95 -8.21 -28.20
C GLU A 144 3.99 -7.19 -27.69
N TYR A 145 3.92 -6.85 -26.40
CA TYR A 145 4.83 -5.89 -25.77
C TYR A 145 6.00 -6.59 -25.06
N GLY A 146 5.92 -7.91 -24.85
CA GLY A 146 6.87 -8.63 -24.00
C GLY A 146 6.88 -8.15 -22.54
N LEU A 147 5.89 -7.36 -22.11
CA LEU A 147 5.78 -6.87 -20.73
C LEU A 147 5.24 -7.97 -19.84
N LYS A 148 5.95 -8.26 -18.74
CA LYS A 148 5.49 -9.16 -17.68
C LYS A 148 5.06 -8.36 -16.46
N VAL A 149 3.83 -8.55 -16.01
CA VAL A 149 3.28 -7.97 -14.79
C VAL A 149 2.99 -9.11 -13.82
N MET A 150 3.86 -9.25 -12.82
CA MET A 150 3.92 -10.41 -11.95
C MET A 150 3.44 -10.09 -10.53
N PHE A 151 2.93 -11.10 -9.84
CA PHE A 151 2.58 -11.04 -8.43
C PHE A 151 3.09 -12.30 -7.71
N VAL A 152 3.71 -12.09 -6.56
CA VAL A 152 4.05 -13.17 -5.62
C VAL A 152 3.64 -12.79 -4.21
N ARG A 153 2.91 -13.69 -3.55
CA ARG A 153 2.48 -13.47 -2.16
C ARG A 153 3.64 -13.73 -1.20
N LYS A 154 4.19 -12.65 -0.65
CA LYS A 154 5.18 -12.65 0.43
C LYS A 154 4.73 -11.64 1.48
N ALA A 155 3.65 -11.96 2.17
CA ALA A 155 2.92 -11.02 3.02
C ALA A 155 3.75 -10.34 4.12
N PHE A 156 4.78 -11.03 4.62
CA PHE A 156 5.71 -10.52 5.63
C PHE A 156 7.04 -10.06 5.04
N ILE A 157 7.27 -10.30 3.74
CA ILE A 157 8.54 -10.19 3.01
C ILE A 157 9.63 -11.16 3.54
N VAL A 158 9.76 -11.27 4.86
CA VAL A 158 10.58 -12.25 5.56
C VAL A 158 9.92 -13.64 5.63
N ASP A 159 10.72 -14.65 5.96
CA ASP A 159 10.31 -16.04 5.86
C ASP A 159 9.47 -16.52 7.04
N ILE A 160 8.53 -17.43 6.74
CA ILE A 160 7.94 -18.34 7.73
C ILE A 160 8.41 -19.74 7.35
N ILE A 161 9.01 -20.46 8.30
CA ILE A 161 9.51 -21.82 8.08
C ILE A 161 8.87 -22.81 9.04
N ASP A 162 8.70 -24.04 8.59
CA ASP A 162 8.30 -25.16 9.45
C ASP A 162 9.53 -25.71 10.20
N THR A 163 9.41 -25.81 11.52
CA THR A 163 10.43 -26.39 12.39
C THR A 163 9.83 -27.44 13.31
N LYS A 164 10.67 -28.20 14.02
CA LYS A 164 10.20 -29.14 15.06
C LYS A 164 9.43 -28.44 16.21
N MET A 165 9.61 -27.13 16.39
CA MET A 165 8.92 -26.34 17.42
C MET A 165 7.64 -25.66 16.92
N GLY A 166 7.29 -25.83 15.64
CA GLY A 166 6.18 -25.16 14.96
C GLY A 166 6.63 -24.24 13.83
N ARG A 167 5.69 -23.45 13.31
CA ARG A 167 5.92 -22.46 12.25
C ARG A 167 6.60 -21.23 12.85
N VAL A 168 7.74 -20.83 12.31
CA VAL A 168 8.56 -19.74 12.86
C VAL A 168 8.63 -18.59 11.87
N LEU A 169 8.15 -17.42 12.26
CA LEU A 169 8.37 -16.16 11.53
C LEU A 169 9.80 -15.67 11.81
N LYS A 170 10.68 -15.74 10.82
CA LYS A 170 12.09 -15.38 10.94
C LYS A 170 12.33 -13.94 10.52
N LEU A 171 12.42 -13.01 11.47
CA LEU A 171 12.54 -11.58 11.17
C LEU A 171 13.86 -11.20 10.47
N ASN A 172 14.85 -12.09 10.46
CA ASN A 172 16.19 -11.86 9.91
C ASN A 172 16.50 -12.71 8.67
N SER A 173 15.47 -13.25 7.99
CA SER A 173 15.63 -14.16 6.84
C SER A 173 14.77 -13.73 5.65
N ILE A 174 15.34 -13.82 4.44
CA ILE A 174 14.66 -13.62 3.16
C ILE A 174 15.21 -14.64 2.15
N ASP A 175 14.65 -15.84 2.14
CA ASP A 175 15.05 -16.93 1.23
C ASP A 175 14.48 -16.70 -0.19
N SER A 176 13.38 -15.96 -0.28
CA SER A 176 12.70 -15.66 -1.55
C SER A 176 13.40 -14.66 -2.48
N GLN A 177 14.54 -14.09 -2.05
CA GLN A 177 15.28 -13.06 -2.78
C GLN A 177 15.61 -13.40 -4.23
N LYS A 178 15.90 -14.68 -4.53
CA LYS A 178 16.25 -15.13 -5.89
C LYS A 178 15.14 -14.88 -6.91
N MET A 179 13.88 -14.86 -6.48
CA MET A 179 12.75 -14.58 -7.38
C MET A 179 12.68 -13.12 -7.81
N TRP A 180 13.33 -12.21 -7.08
CA TRP A 180 13.27 -10.76 -7.31
C TRP A 180 14.44 -10.25 -8.14
N GLU A 181 15.49 -11.08 -8.30
CA GLU A 181 16.67 -10.74 -9.08
C GLU A 181 16.33 -10.61 -10.57
N GLY A 182 16.89 -9.58 -11.22
CA GLY A 182 16.68 -9.34 -12.65
C GLY A 182 15.35 -8.70 -13.01
N ILE A 183 14.48 -8.41 -12.04
CA ILE A 183 13.23 -7.68 -12.27
C ILE A 183 13.51 -6.19 -12.48
N ASP A 184 12.90 -5.57 -13.50
CA ASP A 184 13.14 -4.15 -13.82
C ASP A 184 12.42 -3.19 -12.86
N VAL A 185 11.22 -3.57 -12.39
CA VAL A 185 10.44 -2.79 -11.42
C VAL A 185 9.90 -3.70 -10.32
N LEU A 186 10.34 -3.49 -9.08
CA LEU A 186 9.85 -4.19 -7.90
C LEU A 186 8.94 -3.27 -7.09
N ILE A 187 7.74 -3.74 -6.74
CA ILE A 187 6.79 -3.03 -5.86
C ILE A 187 6.53 -3.90 -4.64
N PHE A 188 7.05 -3.48 -3.49
CA PHE A 188 6.85 -4.18 -2.22
C PHE A 188 5.69 -3.57 -1.44
N ASN A 189 4.90 -4.39 -0.74
CA ASN A 189 4.05 -3.94 0.35
C ASN A 189 4.04 -4.98 1.47
N SER A 190 3.80 -4.53 2.70
CA SER A 190 3.59 -5.43 3.83
C SER A 190 2.97 -4.66 5.00
N TRP A 191 1.82 -5.09 5.51
CA TRP A 191 1.30 -4.62 6.80
C TRP A 191 0.17 -5.48 7.36
N HIS A 192 -0.88 -5.73 6.58
CA HIS A 192 -2.17 -6.24 7.10
C HIS A 192 -2.03 -7.59 7.81
N TRP A 193 -1.15 -8.44 7.29
CA TRP A 193 -0.94 -9.78 7.83
C TRP A 193 -0.17 -9.80 9.16
N TRP A 194 0.58 -8.73 9.48
CA TRP A 194 1.28 -8.61 10.78
C TRP A 194 0.31 -8.47 11.95
N LEU A 195 -0.94 -8.06 11.69
CA LEU A 195 -1.98 -7.92 12.70
C LEU A 195 -2.76 -9.23 12.93
N HIS A 196 -2.50 -10.27 12.14
CA HIS A 196 -3.20 -11.54 12.31
C HIS A 196 -2.88 -12.19 13.67
N ALA A 197 -3.95 -12.53 14.40
CA ALA A 197 -3.89 -13.21 15.69
C ALA A 197 -4.82 -14.44 15.71
N GLY A 198 -4.63 -15.30 16.71
CA GLY A 198 -5.43 -16.51 16.87
C GLY A 198 -5.39 -17.42 15.64
N ARG A 199 -6.55 -17.87 15.16
CA ARG A 199 -6.65 -18.78 14.01
C ARG A 199 -6.11 -18.21 12.69
N LYS A 200 -6.03 -16.87 12.56
CA LYS A 200 -5.50 -16.21 11.36
C LYS A 200 -3.96 -16.10 11.38
N GLN A 201 -3.32 -16.33 12.53
CA GLN A 201 -1.88 -16.17 12.69
C GLN A 201 -1.13 -17.33 11.98
N PRO A 202 -0.31 -17.04 10.96
CA PRO A 202 0.39 -18.07 10.19
C PRO A 202 1.68 -18.57 10.85
N TRP A 203 2.09 -18.01 11.99
CA TRP A 203 3.24 -18.45 12.78
C TRP A 203 2.84 -18.85 14.19
N ASP A 204 3.64 -19.72 14.81
CA ASP A 204 3.51 -20.14 16.20
C ASP A 204 4.58 -19.46 17.08
N LEU A 205 5.73 -19.11 16.49
CA LEU A 205 6.87 -18.46 17.14
C LEU A 205 7.44 -17.35 16.24
N ILE A 206 8.14 -16.39 16.84
CA ILE A 206 8.88 -15.32 16.17
C ILE A 206 10.36 -15.43 16.54
N GLU A 207 11.23 -15.54 15.54
CA GLU A 207 12.68 -15.54 15.71
C GLU A 207 13.27 -14.16 15.40
N ASP A 208 14.01 -13.61 16.36
CA ASP A 208 14.78 -12.38 16.24
C ASP A 208 16.24 -12.64 16.64
N GLY A 209 17.12 -12.71 15.64
CA GLY A 209 18.53 -13.05 15.81
C GLY A 209 18.68 -14.45 16.39
N LYS A 210 19.18 -14.53 17.64
CA LYS A 210 19.39 -15.79 18.36
C LYS A 210 18.26 -16.12 19.34
N SER A 211 17.25 -15.26 19.43
CA SER A 211 16.18 -15.36 20.41
C SER A 211 14.87 -15.74 19.72
N THR A 212 14.10 -16.61 20.36
CA THR A 212 12.78 -17.05 19.90
C THR A 212 11.72 -16.66 20.92
N TYR A 213 10.63 -16.09 20.46
CA TYR A 213 9.52 -15.60 21.27
C TYR A 213 8.22 -16.27 20.84
N LYS A 214 7.31 -16.52 21.80
CA LYS A 214 5.93 -16.92 21.45
C LYS A 214 5.17 -15.80 20.76
N ASP A 215 5.43 -14.57 21.18
CA ASP A 215 4.84 -13.40 20.58
C ASP A 215 5.70 -12.14 20.76
N MET A 216 5.43 -11.10 19.96
CA MET A 216 6.11 -9.81 19.96
C MET A 216 5.12 -8.71 19.59
N ASN A 217 5.40 -7.47 20.04
CA ASN A 217 4.70 -6.29 19.54
C ASN A 217 4.77 -6.23 18.00
N ARG A 218 3.61 -6.08 17.34
CA ARG A 218 3.50 -6.19 15.87
C ARG A 218 4.27 -5.11 15.13
N LEU A 219 4.27 -3.88 15.65
CA LEU A 219 5.01 -2.79 15.05
C LEU A 219 6.52 -3.00 15.16
N VAL A 220 6.99 -3.53 16.30
CA VAL A 220 8.41 -3.89 16.49
C VAL A 220 8.82 -5.02 15.56
N ALA A 221 8.02 -6.08 15.45
CA ALA A 221 8.29 -7.21 14.57
C ALA A 221 8.32 -6.76 13.09
N PHE A 222 7.34 -5.95 12.70
CA PHE A 222 7.24 -5.36 11.36
C PHE A 222 8.48 -4.52 11.02
N GLU A 223 8.86 -3.58 11.89
CA GLU A 223 10.02 -2.72 11.65
C GLU A 223 11.32 -3.54 11.55
N LYS A 224 11.47 -4.59 12.37
CA LYS A 224 12.62 -5.51 12.27
C LYS A 224 12.65 -6.27 10.94
N GLY A 225 11.51 -6.82 10.51
CA GLY A 225 11.39 -7.50 9.21
C GLY A 225 11.71 -6.57 8.04
N LEU A 226 11.17 -5.34 8.07
CA LEU A 226 11.47 -4.32 7.08
C LEU A 226 12.96 -3.94 7.06
N ARG A 227 13.63 -3.87 8.21
CA ARG A 227 15.08 -3.62 8.26
C ARG A 227 15.89 -4.74 7.62
N THR A 228 15.43 -5.99 7.68
CA THR A 228 16.04 -7.11 6.96
C THR A 228 15.87 -6.95 5.45
N TRP A 229 14.67 -6.58 5.00
CA TRP A 229 14.41 -6.26 3.59
C TRP A 229 15.23 -5.07 3.08
N ALA A 230 15.33 -4.00 3.87
CA ALA A 230 16.15 -2.83 3.54
C ALA A 230 17.62 -3.20 3.34
N LYS A 231 18.18 -4.03 4.22
CA LYS A 231 19.55 -4.57 4.06
C LYS A 231 19.70 -5.39 2.79
N TRP A 232 18.68 -6.16 2.41
CA TRP A 232 18.70 -6.91 1.15
C TRP A 232 18.75 -5.96 -0.05
N VAL A 233 17.90 -4.93 -0.10
CA VAL A 233 17.91 -3.92 -1.17
C VAL A 233 19.29 -3.27 -1.26
N ASP A 234 19.79 -2.72 -0.15
CA ASP A 234 21.07 -2.05 -0.06
C ASP A 234 22.26 -2.93 -0.45
N LYS A 235 22.16 -4.25 -0.25
CA LYS A 235 23.22 -5.19 -0.63
C LYS A 235 23.12 -5.65 -2.08
N ILE A 236 21.92 -5.96 -2.57
CA ILE A 236 21.72 -6.77 -3.78
C ILE A 236 21.23 -5.96 -4.99
N VAL A 237 20.34 -4.98 -4.79
CA VAL A 237 19.69 -4.26 -5.89
C VAL A 237 20.65 -3.33 -6.61
N ASP A 238 20.69 -3.34 -7.93
CA ASP A 238 21.39 -2.32 -8.72
C ASP A 238 20.40 -1.24 -9.19
N PRO A 239 20.43 -0.01 -8.63
CA PRO A 239 19.47 1.05 -8.98
C PRO A 239 19.55 1.50 -10.44
N SER A 240 20.66 1.22 -11.14
CA SER A 240 20.77 1.51 -12.58
C SER A 240 19.95 0.56 -13.45
N ARG A 241 19.57 -0.61 -12.91
CA ARG A 241 18.84 -1.67 -13.60
C ARG A 241 17.43 -1.88 -13.07
N THR A 242 17.25 -1.78 -11.76
CA THR A 242 16.01 -2.09 -11.07
C THR A 242 15.50 -0.89 -10.30
N LYS A 243 14.28 -0.47 -10.59
CA LYS A 243 13.55 0.52 -9.78
C LYS A 243 12.82 -0.20 -8.67
N VAL A 244 12.98 0.26 -7.42
CA VAL A 244 12.29 -0.30 -6.26
C VAL A 244 11.29 0.70 -5.72
N PHE A 245 10.08 0.21 -5.54
CA PHE A 245 8.98 0.93 -4.92
C PHE A 245 8.58 0.22 -3.64
N PHE A 246 8.15 1.02 -2.66
CA PHE A 246 7.38 0.52 -1.54
C PHE A 246 5.98 1.13 -1.63
N GLN A 247 4.96 0.31 -1.81
CA GLN A 247 3.58 0.71 -1.67
C GLN A 247 3.32 1.00 -0.19
N GLY A 248 2.97 2.25 0.13
CA GLY A 248 2.62 2.67 1.47
C GLY A 248 1.48 1.83 2.07
N VAL A 249 1.31 1.95 3.38
CA VAL A 249 0.35 1.17 4.13
C VAL A 249 -1.06 1.49 3.68
N SER A 250 -1.75 0.50 3.11
CA SER A 250 -3.19 0.57 2.87
C SER A 250 -3.90 0.59 4.22
N PRO A 251 -4.76 1.58 4.52
CA PRO A 251 -5.55 1.57 5.75
C PRO A 251 -6.65 0.51 5.68
N ASP A 252 -7.09 0.04 6.86
CA ASP A 252 -8.40 -0.57 7.03
C ASP A 252 -9.39 0.43 7.64
N HIS A 253 -10.67 0.14 7.50
CA HIS A 253 -11.76 0.91 8.11
C HIS A 253 -12.65 0.02 8.98
N SER A 254 -12.04 -0.70 9.92
CA SER A 254 -12.75 -1.58 10.86
C SER A 254 -13.28 -0.87 12.12
N ASP A 255 -12.76 0.33 12.45
CA ASP A 255 -13.18 1.13 13.61
C ASP A 255 -13.55 2.57 13.23
N GLY A 256 -14.85 2.85 13.22
CA GLY A 256 -15.42 4.16 12.88
C GLY A 256 -14.98 5.32 13.76
N LYS A 257 -14.49 5.04 14.97
CA LYS A 257 -13.95 6.07 15.86
C LYS A 257 -12.74 6.76 15.27
N LEU A 258 -11.99 6.08 14.39
CA LEU A 258 -10.83 6.65 13.73
C LEU A 258 -11.20 7.75 12.72
N TRP A 259 -12.44 7.83 12.27
CA TRP A 259 -12.94 8.92 11.42
C TRP A 259 -14.10 9.71 12.04
N GLY A 260 -14.22 9.69 13.37
CA GLY A 260 -15.12 10.57 14.12
C GLY A 260 -16.53 10.02 14.33
N GLU A 261 -16.80 8.76 14.00
CA GLU A 261 -18.07 8.11 14.32
C GLU A 261 -18.07 7.51 15.74
N ALA A 262 -19.25 7.32 16.33
CA ALA A 262 -19.37 6.72 17.66
C ALA A 262 -18.93 5.24 17.70
N GLY A 263 -18.93 4.57 16.54
CA GLY A 263 -18.53 3.18 16.33
C GLY A 263 -18.88 2.73 14.92
N GLY A 264 -18.86 1.42 14.67
CA GLY A 264 -19.10 0.85 13.35
C GLY A 264 -17.83 0.68 12.52
N SER A 265 -18.00 0.43 11.24
CA SER A 265 -16.94 0.09 10.28
C SER A 265 -17.27 0.70 8.91
N CYS A 266 -16.58 0.25 7.84
CA CYS A 266 -16.90 0.59 6.45
C CYS A 266 -18.31 0.15 5.98
N GLY A 267 -19.05 -0.61 6.80
CA GLY A 267 -20.41 -1.05 6.49
C GLY A 267 -21.36 0.08 6.08
N GLY A 268 -21.92 -0.02 4.87
CA GLY A 268 -22.93 0.91 4.36
C GLY A 268 -22.40 2.30 3.98
N LYS A 269 -21.07 2.50 3.93
CA LYS A 269 -20.48 3.78 3.53
C LYS A 269 -20.46 3.91 2.01
N THR A 270 -21.10 4.95 1.51
CA THR A 270 -21.24 5.23 0.06
C THR A 270 -20.57 6.53 -0.36
N ARG A 271 -19.98 7.26 0.60
CA ARG A 271 -19.28 8.53 0.41
C ARG A 271 -17.95 8.49 1.13
N MET A 272 -16.95 9.11 0.51
CA MET A 272 -15.68 9.38 1.16
C MET A 272 -15.87 10.32 2.36
N LEU A 273 -14.87 10.39 3.23
CA LEU A 273 -14.88 11.33 4.35
C LEU A 273 -14.78 12.76 3.85
N ASP A 274 -15.63 13.65 4.39
CA ASP A 274 -15.59 15.08 4.07
C ASP A 274 -14.38 15.74 4.75
N GLY A 275 -13.48 16.32 3.94
CA GLY A 275 -12.38 17.16 4.41
C GLY A 275 -10.97 16.58 4.27
N LEU A 276 -9.98 17.38 4.66
CA LEU A 276 -8.55 17.07 4.54
C LEU A 276 -7.98 16.23 5.69
N LYS A 277 -8.80 15.82 6.66
CA LYS A 277 -8.28 15.25 7.92
C LYS A 277 -9.05 14.01 8.37
N TYR A 278 -8.35 12.88 8.29
CA TYR A 278 -8.66 11.67 9.03
C TYR A 278 -8.32 11.88 10.52
N SER A 279 -9.29 11.70 11.42
CA SER A 279 -9.12 12.00 12.85
C SER A 279 -8.20 11.03 13.59
N GLY A 280 -8.01 9.81 13.07
CA GLY A 280 -7.12 8.79 13.65
C GLY A 280 -5.63 9.13 13.56
N GLY A 281 -5.29 10.23 12.89
CA GLY A 281 -3.93 10.72 12.76
C GLY A 281 -3.05 9.85 11.84
N PRO A 282 -1.73 10.07 11.88
CA PRO A 282 -0.77 9.32 11.08
C PRO A 282 -0.80 7.82 11.41
N HIS A 283 -0.69 6.98 10.39
CA HIS A 283 -0.68 5.53 10.57
C HIS A 283 0.69 5.05 11.12
N PRO A 284 0.76 4.37 12.29
CA PRO A 284 2.03 4.01 12.92
C PRO A 284 2.95 3.13 12.05
N ALA A 285 2.36 2.21 11.28
CA ALA A 285 3.13 1.37 10.36
C ALA A 285 3.70 2.15 9.17
N GLU A 286 3.00 3.19 8.69
CA GLU A 286 3.53 4.03 7.61
C GLU A 286 4.75 4.82 8.12
N GLN A 287 4.69 5.32 9.35
CA GLN A 287 5.87 5.94 9.97
C GLN A 287 7.03 4.97 10.15
N ALA A 288 6.77 3.68 10.39
CA ALA A 288 7.82 2.67 10.44
C ALA A 288 8.45 2.43 9.06
N VAL A 289 7.65 2.39 8.00
CA VAL A 289 8.13 2.36 6.61
C VAL A 289 9.00 3.58 6.34
N GLU A 290 8.49 4.80 6.57
CA GLU A 290 9.23 6.05 6.35
C GLU A 290 10.58 6.06 7.09
N ARG A 291 10.61 5.65 8.37
CA ARG A 291 11.85 5.56 9.16
C ARG A 291 12.84 4.54 8.60
N VAL A 292 12.37 3.40 8.10
CA VAL A 292 13.25 2.39 7.50
C VAL A 292 13.82 2.91 6.19
N LEU A 293 12.98 3.48 5.32
CA LEU A 293 13.42 4.03 4.03
C LEU A 293 14.42 5.18 4.19
N GLN A 294 14.22 6.06 5.18
CA GLN A 294 15.17 7.14 5.51
C GLN A 294 16.57 6.63 5.88
N GLY A 295 16.69 5.40 6.37
CA GLY A 295 17.96 4.78 6.76
C GLY A 295 18.63 3.97 5.65
N MET A 296 18.06 3.89 4.46
CA MET A 296 18.58 3.11 3.35
C MET A 296 19.64 3.88 2.56
N SER A 297 20.62 3.16 2.04
CA SER A 297 21.67 3.73 1.17
C SER A 297 21.27 3.74 -0.30
N LYS A 298 20.40 2.83 -0.74
CA LYS A 298 19.85 2.81 -2.10
C LYS A 298 18.46 3.45 -2.15
N PRO A 299 18.13 4.16 -3.25
CA PRO A 299 16.84 4.81 -3.36
C PRO A 299 15.71 3.78 -3.47
N VAL A 300 14.64 4.03 -2.71
CA VAL A 300 13.34 3.36 -2.85
C VAL A 300 12.27 4.43 -2.92
N TYR A 301 11.41 4.33 -3.92
CA TYR A 301 10.30 5.26 -4.09
C TYR A 301 9.09 4.82 -3.25
N LEU A 302 8.72 5.61 -2.24
CA LEU A 302 7.52 5.39 -1.47
C LEU A 302 6.30 5.89 -2.25
N LEU A 303 5.39 4.98 -2.62
CA LEU A 303 4.03 5.35 -3.01
C LEU A 303 3.27 5.68 -1.73
N ASN A 304 3.33 6.93 -1.25
CA ASN A 304 2.73 7.37 0.02
C ASN A 304 1.20 7.48 -0.10
N ILE A 305 0.55 6.32 -0.18
CA ILE A 305 -0.89 6.19 -0.45
C ILE A 305 -1.75 6.23 0.82
N THR A 306 -1.14 6.22 2.02
CA THR A 306 -1.87 5.96 3.26
C THR A 306 -2.93 7.03 3.54
N THR A 307 -2.53 8.31 3.61
CA THR A 307 -3.44 9.38 4.00
C THR A 307 -4.56 9.61 3.00
N LEU A 308 -4.28 9.57 1.70
CA LEU A 308 -5.35 9.70 0.70
C LEU A 308 -6.31 8.51 0.75
N SER A 309 -5.82 7.30 1.04
CA SER A 309 -6.67 6.10 1.14
C SER A 309 -7.48 6.09 2.45
N GLN A 310 -7.01 6.73 3.52
CA GLN A 310 -7.75 6.90 4.78
C GLN A 310 -9.02 7.74 4.61
N LEU A 311 -9.12 8.54 3.54
CA LEU A 311 -10.32 9.32 3.24
C LEU A 311 -11.38 8.48 2.52
N ARG A 312 -11.03 7.28 2.05
CA ARG A 312 -11.84 6.47 1.13
C ARG A 312 -12.59 5.35 1.82
N VAL A 313 -13.24 5.63 2.95
CA VAL A 313 -14.06 4.65 3.68
C VAL A 313 -15.12 3.97 2.79
N ASP A 314 -15.56 4.64 1.72
CA ASP A 314 -16.50 4.18 0.71
C ASP A 314 -15.94 3.13 -0.26
N GLY A 315 -14.61 3.03 -0.41
CA GLY A 315 -13.97 2.24 -1.45
C GLY A 315 -13.85 0.74 -1.14
N HIS A 316 -14.20 0.31 0.07
CA HIS A 316 -14.06 -1.09 0.50
C HIS A 316 -15.17 -2.00 -0.04
N PRO A 317 -14.93 -3.31 -0.26
CA PRO A 317 -15.96 -4.26 -0.60
C PRO A 317 -17.06 -4.38 0.44
N SER A 318 -16.74 -4.20 1.72
CA SER A 318 -17.68 -4.37 2.81
C SER A 318 -18.33 -5.76 2.74
N VAL A 319 -19.65 -5.83 2.58
CA VAL A 319 -20.41 -7.08 2.43
C VAL A 319 -20.37 -7.65 1.01
N TYR A 320 -19.78 -6.92 0.05
CA TYR A 320 -19.65 -7.32 -1.35
C TYR A 320 -18.28 -7.95 -1.67
N GLY A 321 -17.51 -8.31 -0.65
CA GLY A 321 -16.30 -9.14 -0.78
C GLY A 321 -16.61 -10.63 -0.63
N SER A 322 -15.55 -11.48 -0.61
CA SER A 322 -15.71 -12.94 -0.56
C SER A 322 -16.44 -13.45 0.71
N GLY A 323 -16.39 -12.71 1.82
CA GLY A 323 -17.04 -13.09 3.08
C GLY A 323 -18.54 -12.79 3.16
N GLY A 324 -19.07 -12.03 2.20
CA GLY A 324 -20.46 -11.59 2.23
C GLY A 324 -20.82 -10.83 3.51
N HIS A 325 -22.09 -10.92 3.92
CA HIS A 325 -22.55 -10.38 5.20
C HIS A 325 -21.91 -11.01 6.45
N ARG A 326 -21.25 -12.17 6.32
CA ARG A 326 -20.62 -12.90 7.45
C ARG A 326 -19.14 -12.57 7.64
N GLY A 327 -18.54 -11.88 6.69
CA GLY A 327 -17.12 -11.53 6.69
C GLY A 327 -16.93 -10.18 6.02
N MET A 328 -17.40 -9.13 6.69
CA MET A 328 -17.26 -7.76 6.22
C MET A 328 -15.80 -7.43 5.95
N ASP A 329 -15.52 -7.02 4.73
CA ASP A 329 -14.18 -6.67 4.28
C ASP A 329 -14.00 -5.15 4.30
N CYS A 330 -13.30 -4.66 5.32
CA CYS A 330 -12.88 -3.26 5.42
C CYS A 330 -11.36 -3.12 5.24
N SER A 331 -10.71 -4.09 4.61
CA SER A 331 -9.26 -4.12 4.42
C SER A 331 -8.89 -4.01 2.95
N HIS A 332 -9.52 -4.79 2.07
CA HIS A 332 -9.31 -4.74 0.63
C HIS A 332 -10.16 -3.66 -0.04
N TRP A 333 -10.01 -3.47 -1.34
CA TRP A 333 -10.68 -2.43 -2.11
C TRP A 333 -11.46 -3.00 -3.27
N CYS A 334 -12.63 -2.42 -3.54
CA CYS A 334 -13.35 -2.66 -4.78
C CYS A 334 -12.48 -2.26 -5.98
N LEU A 335 -12.59 -3.04 -7.05
CA LEU A 335 -12.09 -2.67 -8.36
C LEU A 335 -13.29 -2.43 -9.29
N ALA A 336 -13.32 -1.38 -10.11
CA ALA A 336 -12.40 -0.25 -10.14
C ALA A 336 -12.49 0.57 -8.83
N GLY A 337 -11.48 1.37 -8.51
CA GLY A 337 -11.47 2.11 -7.24
C GLY A 337 -10.10 2.62 -6.79
N VAL A 338 -9.89 2.64 -5.48
CA VAL A 338 -8.71 3.24 -4.82
C VAL A 338 -7.37 2.70 -5.34
N PRO A 339 -7.20 1.38 -5.60
CA PRO A 339 -5.96 0.86 -6.16
C PRO A 339 -5.61 1.39 -7.56
N ASP A 340 -6.60 1.86 -8.33
CA ASP A 340 -6.35 2.48 -9.63
C ASP A 340 -5.53 3.75 -9.46
N THR A 341 -5.87 4.58 -8.47
CA THR A 341 -5.09 5.78 -8.12
C THR A 341 -3.69 5.44 -7.64
N TRP A 342 -3.49 4.31 -6.94
CA TRP A 342 -2.13 3.85 -6.59
C TRP A 342 -1.30 3.53 -7.85
N ASN A 343 -1.95 2.95 -8.86
CA ASN A 343 -1.34 2.67 -10.15
C ASN A 343 -1.14 3.93 -11.01
N GLU A 344 -1.96 4.97 -10.85
CA GLU A 344 -1.70 6.29 -11.45
C GLU A 344 -0.42 6.92 -10.88
N PHE A 345 -0.15 6.79 -9.57
CA PHE A 345 1.13 7.23 -8.99
C PHE A 345 2.31 6.41 -9.48
N LEU A 346 2.16 5.08 -9.56
CA LEU A 346 3.18 4.20 -10.11
C LEU A 346 3.50 4.58 -11.56
N TYR A 347 2.47 4.80 -12.39
CA TYR A 347 2.62 5.26 -13.75
C TYR A 347 3.37 6.59 -13.82
N ALA A 348 2.94 7.59 -13.06
CA ALA A 348 3.58 8.90 -13.02
C ALA A 348 5.07 8.79 -12.65
N ALA A 349 5.42 7.99 -11.65
CA ALA A 349 6.80 7.78 -11.22
C ALA A 349 7.65 7.02 -12.26
N LEU A 350 7.03 6.18 -13.09
CA LEU A 350 7.74 5.44 -14.14
C LEU A 350 7.96 6.25 -15.43
N LEU A 351 7.26 7.37 -15.62
CA LEU A 351 7.38 8.19 -16.82
C LEU A 351 8.80 8.81 -16.98
N PRO A 352 9.33 8.89 -18.22
CA PRO A 352 10.68 9.41 -18.49
C PRO A 352 10.92 10.86 -18.06
N ASN A 353 9.86 11.66 -17.91
CA ASN A 353 9.95 13.07 -17.54
C ASN A 353 10.03 13.30 -16.01
N ASN A 354 9.86 12.23 -15.21
CA ASN A 354 9.93 12.28 -13.75
C ASN A 354 11.27 11.74 -13.20
N LYS A 355 12.37 12.01 -13.92
CA LYS A 355 13.74 11.59 -13.54
C LYS A 355 14.25 12.17 -12.21
N HIS A 356 13.54 13.11 -11.60
CA HIS A 356 13.92 13.71 -10.32
C HIS A 356 13.54 12.87 -9.09
N HIS A 357 12.93 11.71 -9.26
CA HIS A 357 12.38 10.91 -8.17
C HIS A 357 13.21 9.66 -7.80
N PHE A 358 14.32 9.40 -8.50
CA PHE A 358 15.21 8.26 -8.27
C PHE A 358 16.66 8.69 -8.11
#